data_AF-A0A3N9TCP7-F1
#
_entry.id   AF-A0A3N9TCP7-F1
#
_cell.length_a   1.000
_cell.length_b   1.000
_cell.length_c   1.000
_cell.angle_alpha   90.00
_cell.angle_beta   90.00
_cell.angle_gamma   90.00
#
_symmetry.space_group_name_H-M   'P 1'
#
loop_
_entity.id
_entity.type
_entity.pdbx_description
1 polymer ?
#
loop_
_entity_poly.entity_id
_entity_poly.type
_entity_poly.pdbx_seq_one_letter_code
_entity_poly.pdbx_strand_id
1 'polypeptide(L)' 'MGGISIWQLLIIAAIVILLFGTKKLRGLGGDLGGAIKGFKDAMADDTTAKSEKNKPNE' A
#
# COMPACT_ATOMS: atom_id res chain seq x y z
N MET A 1 4.70 -9.51 25.22
CA MET A 1 4.29 -10.81 24.64
C MET A 1 2.88 -10.63 24.09
N GLY A 2 2.75 -10.35 22.79
CA GLY A 2 1.47 -10.00 22.18
C GLY A 2 1.68 -9.04 21.00
N GLY A 3 2.39 -9.52 19.97
CA GLY A 3 2.49 -8.78 18.72
C GLY A 3 1.14 -8.75 18.02
N ILE A 4 0.89 -7.70 17.23
CA ILE A 4 -0.28 -7.61 16.36
C ILE A 4 -0.21 -8.79 15.39
N SER A 5 -1.09 -9.77 15.57
CA SER A 5 -1.20 -10.91 14.68
C SER A 5 -1.97 -10.51 13.42
N ILE A 6 -1.48 -10.95 12.28
CA ILE A 6 -2.14 -10.77 10.97
C ILE A 6 -3.59 -11.27 11.03
N TRP A 7 -3.87 -12.33 11.79
CA TRP A 7 -5.22 -12.86 11.98
C TRP A 7 -6.16 -11.90 12.72
N GLN A 8 -5.65 -11.10 13.65
CA GLN A 8 -6.45 -10.10 14.36
C GLN A 8 -6.78 -8.92 13.44
N LEU A 9 -5.83 -8.50 12.60
CA LEU A 9 -6.08 -7.45 11.61
C LEU A 9 -7.14 -7.87 10.58
N LEU A 10 -7.16 -9.13 10.13
CA LEU A 10 -8.19 -9.62 9.23
C LEU A 10 -9.59 -9.61 9.86
N ILE A 11 -9.70 -9.99 11.14
CA ILE A 11 -10.98 -9.96 11.87
C ILE A 11 -11.46 -8.51 12.01
N ILE A 12 -10.58 -7.58 12.38
CA ILE A 12 -10.91 -6.15 12.48
C ILE A 12 -11.34 -5.59 11.12
N ALA A 13 -10.59 -5.91 10.06
CA ALA A 13 -10.90 -5.48 8.70
C ALA A 13 -12.27 -6.01 8.24
N ALA A 14 -12.61 -7.27 8.55
CA ALA A 14 -13.92 -7.83 8.24
C ALA A 14 -15.05 -7.07 8.93
N ILE A 15 -14.89 -6.70 10.21
CA ILE A 15 -15.87 -5.90 10.95
C ILE A 15 -16.03 -4.51 10.31
N VAL A 16 -14.92 -3.84 9.99
CA VAL A 16 -14.95 -2.53 9.32
C VAL A 16 -15.67 -2.62 7.97
N ILE A 17 -15.42 -3.69 7.19
CA ILE A 17 -16.09 -3.91 5.91
C ILE A 17 -17.60 -4.14 6.08
N LEU A 18 -18.02 -4.86 7.12
CA LEU A 18 -19.44 -5.09 7.42
C LEU A 18 -20.16 -3.80 7.86
N LEU A 19 -19.51 -2.96 8.66
CA LEU A 19 -20.09 -1.70 9.15
C LEU A 19 -20.21 -0.63 8.07
N PHE A 20 -19.15 -0.44 7.28
CA PHE A 20 -19.10 0.60 6.26
C PHE A 20 -19.65 0.13 4.91
N GLY A 21 -19.72 -1.19 4.70
CA GLY A 21 -20.08 -1.82 3.43
C GLY A 21 -18.97 -1.71 2.38
N THR A 22 -18.85 -2.75 1.54
CA THR A 22 -17.83 -2.80 0.48
C THR A 22 -17.95 -1.68 -0.56
N LYS A 23 -19.16 -1.12 -0.76
CA LYS A 23 -19.39 -0.03 -1.73
C LYS A 23 -18.68 1.27 -1.33
N LYS A 24 -18.77 1.71 -0.07
CA LYS A 24 -18.09 2.93 0.40
C LYS A 24 -16.58 2.73 0.47
N LEU A 25 -16.15 1.56 0.95
CA LEU A 25 -14.73 1.19 0.98
C LEU A 25 -14.10 1.12 -0.42
N ARG A 26 -14.83 0.65 -1.44
CA ARG A 26 -14.31 0.60 -2.82
C ARG A 26 -14.20 1.97 -3.47
N GLY A 27 -15.16 2.86 -3.22
CA GLY A 27 -15.11 4.25 -3.71
C GLY A 27 -13.91 4.99 -3.10
N LEU A 28 -13.86 5.07 -1.77
CA LEU A 28 -12.77 5.74 -1.05
C LEU A 28 -11.41 5.05 -1.25
N GLY A 29 -11.40 3.73 -1.31
CA GLY A 29 -10.18 2.95 -1.55
C GLY A 29 -9.64 3.09 -2.97
N GLY A 30 -10.51 3.34 -3.96
CA GLY A 30 -10.09 3.65 -5.32
C GLY A 30 -9.36 5.00 -5.40
N ASP A 31 -9.93 6.03 -4.78
CA ASP A 31 -9.36 7.39 -4.78
C ASP A 31 -8.03 7.43 -4.01
N LEU A 32 -8.00 6.85 -2.80
CA LEU A 32 -6.79 6.77 -1.99
C LEU A 32 -5.74 5.84 -2.62
N GLY A 33 -6.18 4.70 -3.17
CA GLY A 33 -5.30 3.75 -3.84
C GLY A 33 -4.65 4.33 -5.10
N GLY A 34 -5.39 5.13 -5.88
CA GLY A 34 -4.86 5.86 -7.03
C GLY A 34 -3.76 6.85 -6.65
N ALA A 35 -3.98 7.64 -5.59
CA ALA A 35 -3.00 8.59 -5.08
C ALA A 35 -1.72 7.90 -4.58
N ILE A 36 -1.85 6.81 -3.83
CA ILE A 36 -0.70 6.03 -3.32
C ILE A 36 0.06 5.34 -4.48
N LYS A 37 -0.65 4.89 -5.52
CA LYS A 37 -0.02 4.29 -6.70
C LYS A 37 0.90 5.28 -7.42
N GLY A 38 0.41 6.49 -7.71
CA GLY A 38 1.23 7.54 -8.33
C GLY A 38 2.45 7.93 -7.49
N PHE A 39 2.29 7.95 -6.15
CA PHE A 39 3.40 8.17 -5.23
C PHE A 39 4.44 7.04 -5.27
N LYS A 40 3.99 5.78 -5.31
CA LYS A 40 4.90 4.62 -5.42
C LYS A 40 5.64 4.63 -6.76
N ASP A 41 4.94 4.94 -7.84
CA ASP A 41 5.52 4.95 -9.18
C ASP A 41 6.61 6.05 -9.29
N ALA A 42 6.36 7.26 -8.77
CA ALA A 42 7.35 8.33 -8.73
C ALA A 42 8.58 7.99 -7.85
N MET A 43 8.35 7.42 -6.67
CA MET A 43 9.43 6.94 -5.78
C MET A 43 10.26 5.82 -6.42
N ALA A 44 9.61 4.92 -7.16
CA ALA A 44 10.27 3.81 -7.85
C ALA A 44 11.12 4.31 -9.03
N ASP A 45 10.66 5.34 -9.74
CA ASP A 45 11.40 5.95 -10.84
C ASP A 45 12.69 6.62 -10.33
N ASP A 46 12.60 7.37 -9.22
CA ASP A 46 13.77 7.95 -8.54
C ASP A 46 14.73 6.86 -8.01
N THR A 47 14.21 5.74 -7.50
CA THR A 47 15.04 4.65 -6.96
C THR A 47 15.72 3.84 -8.05
N THR A 48 15.05 3.63 -9.20
CA THR A 48 15.60 2.90 -10.35
C THR A 48 16.67 3.74 -11.04
N ALA A 49 16.44 5.04 -11.24
CA ALA A 49 17.43 5.98 -11.74
C ALA A 49 18.67 6.10 -10.83
N LYS A 50 18.51 5.89 -9.52
CA LYS A 50 19.62 5.86 -8.55
C LYS A 50 20.38 4.54 -8.53
N SER A 51 19.78 3.44 -8.96
CA SER A 51 20.38 2.10 -8.94
C SER A 51 21.23 1.78 -10.18
N GLU A 52 21.00 2.43 -11.33
CA GLU A 52 21.85 2.25 -12.52
C GLU A 52 23.16 3.09 -12.49
N LYS A 53 23.25 4.12 -11.63
CA LYS A 53 24.45 4.97 -11.51
C LYS A 53 25.55 4.35 -10.62
N ASN A 54 25.37 3.13 -10.12
CA ASN A 54 26.36 2.45 -9.28
C ASN A 54 26.77 1.08 -9.86
N LYS A 55 27.07 1.04 -11.16
CA LYS A 55 28.03 0.07 -11.70
C LYS A 55 29.39 0.78 -11.76
N PRO A 56 30.33 0.48 -10.84
CA PRO A 56 31.73 0.73 -11.12
C PRO A 56 32.02 -0.08 -12.38
N ASN A 57 32.33 0.63 -13.45
CA ASN A 57 33.01 0.10 -14.61
C ASN A 57 34.27 -0.63 -14.15
N GLU A 58 34.23 -1.95 -14.20
CA GLU A 58 35.42 -2.81 -14.22
C GLU A 58 35.87 -2.99 -15.67
#